data_AF-A0A6G9AMS6-F1
#
_entry.id   AF-A0A6G9AMS6-F1
#
_cell.length_a   1.000
_cell.length_b   1.000
_cell.length_c   1.000
_cell.angle_alpha   90.00
_cell.angle_beta   90.00
_cell.angle_gamma   90.00
#
_symmetry.space_group_name_H-M   'P 1'
#
loop_
_entity.id
_entity.type
_entity.pdbx_description
1 polymer ?
#
loop_
_entity_poly.entity_id
_entity_poly.type
_entity_poly.pdbx_seq_one_letter_code
_entity_poly.pdbx_strand_id
1 'polypeptide(L)'
;MKTSCTDYSKKSWLTLQLMDFSLVQYAKATWTLSVAVAVEKQTAHLYEATLSKPIDQVVQEQMTTVNANFNSSPNVNGIYTFRIDSIYEFESPASTKLFRHPPNYTFDVINDGFSTTSQGGGWLVSYKVICHKWLASKIFESGPFGPGATDGLTLEFGHARGALTSTECGSKEQITQSTDKHLSLSIA
;
A
#
# COMPACT_ATOMS: atom_id res chain seq x y z
N MET A 1 83.13 -42.13 -5.21
CA MET A 1 81.84 -42.39 -4.54
C MET A 1 81.00 -41.13 -4.60
N LYS A 2 79.71 -41.26 -4.92
CA LYS A 2 78.76 -40.18 -5.25
C LYS A 2 78.17 -39.50 -4.00
N THR A 3 77.97 -38.18 -4.07
CA THR A 3 76.86 -37.39 -3.50
C THR A 3 76.90 -36.00 -4.15
N SER A 4 75.90 -35.61 -4.98
CA SER A 4 74.68 -34.82 -4.66
C SER A 4 75.00 -33.32 -4.39
N CYS A 5 74.30 -32.28 -4.86
CA CYS A 5 72.88 -32.08 -5.18
C CYS A 5 72.67 -31.05 -6.33
N THR A 6 71.51 -31.15 -6.98
CA THR A 6 70.78 -30.20 -7.85
C THR A 6 70.46 -28.85 -7.19
N ASP A 7 70.24 -27.78 -7.99
CA ASP A 7 69.15 -26.85 -7.70
C ASP A 7 68.53 -26.14 -8.93
N TYR A 8 67.29 -25.72 -8.70
CA TYR A 8 66.10 -25.53 -9.52
C TYR A 8 66.06 -24.36 -10.52
N SER A 9 65.33 -24.61 -11.63
CA SER A 9 64.87 -23.63 -12.62
C SER A 9 63.60 -22.90 -12.14
N LYS A 10 63.60 -21.56 -12.20
CA LYS A 10 62.44 -20.70 -11.91
C LYS A 10 61.44 -20.74 -13.07
N LYS A 11 60.20 -21.14 -12.81
CA LYS A 11 59.05 -20.90 -13.70
C LYS A 11 58.09 -19.90 -13.06
N SER A 12 57.94 -18.77 -13.75
CA SER A 12 56.94 -17.74 -13.49
C SER A 12 55.55 -18.24 -13.87
N TRP A 13 54.57 -18.02 -13.01
CA TRP A 13 53.15 -18.19 -13.32
C TRP A 13 52.43 -16.88 -12.99
N LEU A 14 52.00 -16.15 -14.04
CA LEU A 14 50.98 -15.11 -13.89
C LEU A 14 49.65 -15.82 -13.58
N THR A 15 49.07 -15.52 -12.42
CA THR A 15 47.71 -15.95 -12.08
C THR A 15 46.77 -14.78 -12.38
N LEU A 16 45.94 -14.91 -13.41
CA LEU A 16 44.86 -13.97 -13.70
C LEU A 16 43.64 -14.40 -12.88
N GLN A 17 43.38 -13.73 -11.75
CA GLN A 17 42.16 -13.95 -10.99
C GLN A 17 40.99 -13.24 -11.68
N LEU A 18 40.14 -14.01 -12.36
CA LEU A 18 38.81 -13.56 -12.76
C LEU A 18 37.96 -13.44 -11.49
N MET A 19 37.65 -12.22 -11.07
CA MET A 19 36.63 -11.98 -10.06
C MET A 19 35.26 -12.07 -10.73
N ASP A 20 34.63 -13.23 -10.63
CA ASP A 20 33.21 -13.40 -10.94
C ASP A 20 32.39 -12.63 -9.90
N PHE A 21 32.09 -11.35 -10.18
CA PHE A 21 31.04 -10.63 -9.49
C PHE A 21 29.70 -11.22 -9.92
N SER A 22 29.23 -12.22 -9.20
CA SER A 22 27.84 -12.65 -9.26
C SER A 22 26.97 -11.47 -8.79
N LEU A 23 26.44 -10.71 -9.75
CA LEU A 23 25.37 -9.75 -9.50
C LEU A 23 24.13 -10.55 -9.09
N VAL A 24 24.00 -10.85 -7.80
CA VAL A 24 22.74 -11.35 -7.25
C VAL A 24 21.76 -10.18 -7.30
N GLN A 25 21.04 -10.07 -8.41
CA GLN A 25 19.94 -9.14 -8.55
C GLN A 25 18.83 -9.65 -7.64
N TYR A 26 18.84 -9.21 -6.39
CA TYR A 26 17.80 -9.55 -5.42
C TYR A 26 16.47 -9.02 -5.96
N ALA A 27 15.63 -9.94 -6.45
CA ALA A 27 14.28 -9.61 -6.85
C ALA A 27 13.57 -8.99 -5.65
N LYS A 28 12.90 -7.86 -5.86
CA LYS A 28 12.04 -7.25 -4.86
C LYS A 28 11.00 -8.28 -4.41
N ALA A 29 10.81 -8.42 -3.10
CA ALA A 29 9.72 -9.23 -2.57
C ALA A 29 8.38 -8.72 -3.12
N THR A 30 7.48 -9.64 -3.46
CA THR A 30 6.17 -9.33 -4.03
C THR A 30 5.07 -9.75 -3.07
N TRP A 31 4.11 -8.87 -2.81
CA TRP A 31 2.96 -9.13 -1.94
C TRP A 31 1.64 -8.85 -2.66
N THR A 32 0.72 -9.80 -2.60
CA THR A 32 -0.65 -9.62 -3.06
C THR A 32 -1.57 -9.57 -1.85
N LEU A 33 -2.30 -8.46 -1.71
CA LEU A 33 -3.15 -8.16 -0.57
C LEU A 33 -4.58 -8.03 -1.09
N SER A 34 -5.50 -8.79 -0.52
CA SER A 34 -6.90 -8.83 -0.94
C SER A 34 -7.68 -7.62 -0.40
N VAL A 35 -8.47 -6.99 -1.27
CA VAL A 35 -9.26 -5.79 -0.95
C VAL A 35 -10.73 -6.03 -1.27
N ALA A 36 -11.61 -5.74 -0.32
CA ALA A 36 -13.03 -5.53 -0.61
C ALA A 36 -13.33 -4.04 -0.70
N VAL A 37 -14.08 -3.64 -1.71
CA VAL A 37 -14.48 -2.24 -1.92
C VAL A 37 -16.00 -2.14 -1.78
N ALA A 38 -16.42 -1.40 -0.76
CA ALA A 38 -17.81 -1.04 -0.54
C ALA A 38 -18.05 0.37 -1.09
N VAL A 39 -19.07 0.54 -1.93
CA VAL A 39 -19.45 1.86 -2.46
C VAL A 39 -20.85 2.22 -2.00
N GLU A 40 -21.02 3.42 -1.44
CA GLU A 40 -22.34 3.91 -1.06
C GLU A 40 -23.19 4.07 -2.33
N LYS A 41 -24.45 3.63 -2.29
CA LYS A 41 -25.29 3.47 -3.48
C LYS A 41 -25.53 4.77 -4.24
N GLN A 42 -25.79 5.89 -3.57
CA GLN A 42 -25.95 7.19 -4.23
C GLN A 42 -24.64 7.62 -4.92
N THR A 43 -23.51 7.32 -4.29
CA THR A 43 -22.17 7.52 -4.84
C THR A 43 -21.99 6.69 -6.11
N ALA A 44 -22.30 5.39 -6.06
CA ALA A 44 -22.22 4.51 -7.22
C ALA A 44 -23.06 5.06 -8.38
N HIS A 45 -24.36 5.29 -8.15
CA HIS A 45 -25.27 5.80 -9.16
C HIS A 45 -24.80 7.13 -9.78
N LEU A 46 -24.30 8.07 -8.97
CA LEU A 46 -23.80 9.36 -9.48
C LEU A 46 -22.63 9.16 -10.45
N TYR A 47 -21.67 8.32 -10.08
CA TYR A 47 -20.49 8.08 -10.91
C TYR A 47 -20.82 7.27 -12.16
N GLU A 48 -21.72 6.31 -12.06
CA GLU A 48 -22.18 5.55 -13.22
C GLU A 48 -22.87 6.46 -14.25
N ALA A 49 -23.75 7.34 -13.78
CA ALA A 49 -24.41 8.32 -14.63
C ALA A 49 -23.43 9.34 -15.23
N THR A 50 -22.50 9.86 -14.41
CA THR A 50 -21.57 10.92 -14.83
C THR A 50 -20.51 10.40 -15.79
N LEU A 51 -19.95 9.22 -15.54
CA LEU A 51 -18.86 8.65 -16.33
C LEU A 51 -19.34 7.70 -17.43
N SER A 52 -20.63 7.32 -17.43
CA SER A 52 -21.19 6.32 -18.34
C SER A 52 -20.42 4.99 -18.31
N LYS A 53 -20.04 4.56 -17.10
CA LYS A 53 -19.31 3.31 -16.82
C LYS A 53 -19.94 2.62 -15.61
N PRO A 54 -19.99 1.29 -15.56
CA PRO A 54 -20.42 0.59 -14.35
C PRO A 54 -19.45 0.84 -13.20
N ILE A 55 -19.94 0.84 -11.97
CA ILE A 55 -19.15 1.23 -10.79
C ILE A 55 -17.94 0.32 -10.56
N ASP A 56 -18.04 -0.96 -10.93
CA ASP A 56 -16.94 -1.93 -10.82
C ASP A 56 -15.73 -1.52 -11.69
N GLN A 57 -15.99 -1.03 -12.90
CA GLN A 57 -14.95 -0.51 -13.79
C GLN A 57 -14.30 0.75 -13.20
N VAL A 58 -15.10 1.67 -12.64
CA VAL A 58 -14.59 2.90 -12.01
C VAL A 58 -13.65 2.58 -10.83
N VAL A 59 -14.06 1.63 -9.98
CA VAL A 59 -13.25 1.15 -8.85
C VAL A 59 -11.96 0.47 -9.34
N GLN A 60 -12.02 -0.36 -10.38
CA GLN A 60 -10.84 -1.02 -10.94
C GLN A 60 -9.83 -0.03 -11.52
N GLU A 61 -10.30 1.00 -12.24
CA GLU A 61 -9.45 2.06 -12.80
C GLU A 61 -8.74 2.85 -11.69
N GLN A 62 -9.45 3.18 -10.62
CA GLN A 62 -8.85 3.84 -9.45
C GLN A 62 -7.80 2.94 -8.78
N MET A 63 -8.12 1.68 -8.49
CA MET A 63 -7.18 0.77 -7.81
C MET A 63 -5.97 0.39 -8.69
N THR A 64 -6.12 0.43 -10.01
CA THR A 64 -4.98 0.33 -10.94
C THR A 64 -4.02 1.49 -10.73
N THR A 65 -4.56 2.72 -10.61
CA THR A 65 -3.76 3.93 -10.36
C THR A 65 -3.13 3.90 -8.96
N VAL A 66 -3.87 3.47 -7.92
CA VAL A 66 -3.34 3.29 -6.57
C VAL A 66 -2.15 2.32 -6.57
N ASN A 67 -2.27 1.17 -7.23
CA ASN A 67 -1.18 0.21 -7.34
C ASN A 67 0.04 0.81 -8.05
N ALA A 68 -0.16 1.56 -9.14
CA ALA A 68 0.93 2.22 -9.85
C ALA A 68 1.62 3.28 -8.97
N ASN A 69 0.85 4.13 -8.30
CA ASN A 69 1.35 5.19 -7.42
C ASN A 69 2.09 4.61 -6.21
N PHE A 70 1.55 3.56 -5.59
CA PHE A 70 2.18 2.92 -4.43
C PHE A 70 3.55 2.32 -4.80
N ASN A 71 3.64 1.65 -5.94
CA ASN A 71 4.87 0.98 -6.37
C ASN A 71 5.91 1.91 -7.02
N SER A 72 5.52 3.13 -7.41
CA SER A 72 6.46 4.14 -7.91
C SER A 72 7.26 4.82 -6.78
N SER A 73 6.78 4.71 -5.53
CA SER A 73 7.44 5.32 -4.38
C SER A 73 8.79 4.65 -4.08
N PRO A 74 9.89 5.43 -3.97
CA PRO A 74 11.20 4.89 -3.62
C PRO A 74 11.26 4.37 -2.18
N ASN A 75 10.30 4.77 -1.33
CA ASN A 75 10.21 4.36 0.07
C ASN A 75 9.57 2.97 0.26
N VAL A 76 9.09 2.36 -0.83
CA VAL A 76 8.44 1.04 -0.81
C VAL A 76 9.45 -0.04 -1.18
N ASN A 77 9.84 -0.83 -0.17
CA ASN A 77 10.79 -1.94 -0.30
C ASN A 77 10.10 -3.24 -0.75
N GLY A 78 9.51 -3.19 -1.94
CA GLY A 78 9.06 -4.36 -2.71
C GLY A 78 8.02 -4.01 -3.76
N ILE A 79 7.30 -5.01 -4.26
CA ILE A 79 6.20 -4.85 -5.22
C ILE A 79 4.90 -5.28 -4.53
N TYR A 80 3.91 -4.41 -4.55
CA TYR A 80 2.63 -4.62 -3.89
C TYR A 80 1.51 -4.67 -4.92
N THR A 81 0.54 -5.55 -4.69
CA THR A 81 -0.69 -5.62 -5.47
C THR A 81 -1.86 -5.64 -4.51
N PHE A 82 -2.57 -4.53 -4.42
CA PHE A 82 -3.88 -4.43 -3.80
C PHE A 82 -4.90 -4.98 -4.79
N ARG A 83 -5.17 -6.27 -4.69
CA ARG A 83 -6.07 -6.99 -5.59
C ARG A 83 -7.49 -6.86 -5.09
N ILE A 84 -8.38 -6.35 -5.94
CA ILE A 84 -9.80 -6.31 -5.63
C ILE A 84 -10.36 -7.72 -5.73
N ASP A 85 -10.82 -8.26 -4.61
CA ASP A 85 -11.47 -9.57 -4.53
C ASP A 85 -13.00 -9.44 -4.41
N SER A 86 -13.51 -8.25 -4.07
CA SER A 86 -14.94 -7.96 -4.00
C SER A 86 -15.25 -6.48 -4.22
N ILE A 87 -16.33 -6.19 -4.96
CA ILE A 87 -16.93 -4.86 -5.09
C ILE A 87 -18.42 -5.02 -4.79
N TYR A 88 -18.96 -4.20 -3.89
CA TYR A 88 -20.39 -4.20 -3.61
C TYR A 88 -20.92 -2.84 -3.20
N GLU A 89 -22.20 -2.62 -3.43
CA GLU A 89 -22.90 -1.41 -3.01
C GLU A 89 -23.54 -1.55 -1.63
N PHE A 90 -23.73 -0.44 -0.92
CA PHE A 90 -24.48 -0.40 0.33
C PHE A 90 -25.35 0.85 0.48
N GLU A 91 -26.42 0.73 1.26
CA GLU A 91 -27.41 1.81 1.48
C GLU A 91 -27.43 2.35 2.93
N SER A 92 -26.71 1.71 3.84
CA SER A 92 -26.61 2.14 5.25
C SER A 92 -25.58 3.27 5.43
N PRO A 93 -25.66 4.10 6.49
CA PRO A 93 -24.61 5.07 6.78
C PRO A 93 -23.23 4.40 6.85
N ALA A 94 -22.20 5.01 6.24
CA ALA A 94 -20.86 4.40 6.18
C ALA A 94 -20.29 4.06 7.57
N SER A 95 -20.65 4.81 8.61
CA SER A 95 -20.27 4.53 10.01
C SER A 95 -20.64 3.13 10.49
N THR A 96 -21.71 2.54 9.95
CA THR A 96 -22.15 1.18 10.29
C THR A 96 -21.27 0.09 9.66
N LYS A 97 -20.46 0.44 8.65
CA LYS A 97 -19.54 -0.47 7.95
C LYS A 97 -18.12 -0.40 8.52
N LEU A 98 -17.72 0.73 9.12
CA LEU A 98 -16.35 0.96 9.64
C LEU A 98 -15.88 -0.06 10.68
N PHE A 99 -16.79 -0.67 11.42
CA PHE A 99 -16.48 -1.58 12.53
C PHE A 99 -16.64 -3.06 12.18
N ARG A 100 -16.86 -3.38 10.90
CA ARG A 100 -17.13 -4.75 10.45
C ARG A 100 -16.21 -5.16 9.32
N HIS A 101 -14.95 -5.42 9.66
CA HIS A 101 -14.00 -6.05 8.76
C HIS A 101 -14.42 -7.49 8.44
N PRO A 102 -14.61 -7.88 7.18
CA PRO A 102 -14.80 -9.27 6.81
C PRO A 102 -13.48 -10.03 6.99
N PRO A 103 -13.47 -11.21 7.63
CA PRO A 103 -12.24 -11.95 7.95
C PRO A 103 -11.45 -12.45 6.73
N ASN A 104 -12.00 -12.33 5.52
CA ASN A 104 -11.47 -12.94 4.30
C ASN A 104 -10.61 -11.96 3.48
N TYR A 105 -10.62 -10.68 3.80
CA TYR A 105 -9.88 -9.66 3.06
C TYR A 105 -8.74 -9.10 3.91
N THR A 106 -7.69 -8.61 3.25
CA THR A 106 -6.61 -7.91 3.95
C THR A 106 -7.05 -6.51 4.34
N PHE A 107 -7.83 -5.86 3.48
CA PHE A 107 -8.34 -4.51 3.65
C PHE A 107 -9.79 -4.39 3.20
N ASP A 108 -10.52 -3.48 3.84
CA ASP A 108 -11.75 -2.92 3.28
C ASP A 108 -11.54 -1.47 2.89
N VAL A 109 -12.13 -1.05 1.77
CA VAL A 109 -12.24 0.35 1.38
C VAL A 109 -13.71 0.71 1.35
N ILE A 110 -14.11 1.74 2.09
CA ILE A 110 -15.50 2.24 2.11
C ILE A 110 -15.54 3.60 1.43
N ASN A 111 -16.11 3.66 0.23
CA ASN A 111 -16.33 4.87 -0.55
C ASN A 111 -17.70 5.47 -0.24
N ASP A 112 -17.74 6.67 0.35
CA ASP A 112 -18.98 7.38 0.66
C ASP A 112 -18.87 8.86 0.26
N GLY A 113 -19.50 9.18 -0.87
CA GLY A 113 -19.56 10.52 -1.46
C GLY A 113 -20.61 11.45 -0.86
N PHE A 114 -21.57 10.90 -0.11
CA PHE A 114 -22.73 11.60 0.43
C PHE A 114 -22.72 11.69 1.97
N SER A 115 -21.62 11.27 2.60
CA SER A 115 -21.39 11.45 4.04
C SER A 115 -21.64 12.89 4.47
N THR A 116 -22.41 13.05 5.55
CA THR A 116 -22.67 14.36 6.19
C THR A 116 -21.43 14.96 6.86
N THR A 117 -20.35 14.19 6.96
CA THR A 117 -19.03 14.66 7.40
C THR A 117 -18.01 14.34 6.30
N SER A 118 -17.52 15.37 5.61
CA SER A 118 -16.38 15.24 4.70
C SER A 118 -15.11 15.13 5.53
N GLN A 119 -14.42 13.99 5.43
CA GLN A 119 -13.20 13.74 6.21
C GLN A 119 -12.00 13.34 5.36
N GLY A 120 -12.18 13.11 4.05
CA GLY A 120 -11.12 12.58 3.19
C GLY A 120 -10.85 11.10 3.48
N GLY A 121 -9.58 10.72 3.48
CA GLY A 121 -9.09 9.36 3.70
C GLY A 121 -8.75 9.12 5.16
N GLY A 122 -8.85 7.87 5.61
CA GLY A 122 -8.25 7.49 6.88
C GLY A 122 -8.15 5.99 7.09
N TRP A 123 -6.98 5.55 7.54
CA TRP A 123 -6.68 4.19 7.93
C TRP A 123 -7.09 3.89 9.37
N LEU A 124 -8.03 2.97 9.55
CA LEU A 124 -8.50 2.48 10.84
C LEU A 124 -7.76 1.18 11.21
N VAL A 125 -6.60 1.34 11.88
CA VAL A 125 -5.67 0.24 12.21
C VAL A 125 -6.38 -0.97 12.84
N SER A 126 -7.19 -0.74 13.88
CA SER A 126 -7.88 -1.81 14.64
C SER A 126 -8.89 -2.61 13.82
N TYR A 127 -9.37 -2.03 12.73
CA TYR A 127 -10.42 -2.62 11.89
C TYR A 127 -9.91 -2.98 10.50
N LYS A 128 -8.65 -2.68 10.17
CA LYS A 128 -8.10 -2.86 8.82
C LYS A 128 -8.94 -2.25 7.70
N VAL A 129 -9.57 -1.13 7.99
CA VAL A 129 -10.50 -0.43 7.09
C VAL A 129 -9.87 0.89 6.65
N ILE A 130 -9.90 1.17 5.36
CA ILE A 130 -9.66 2.50 4.80
C ILE A 130 -11.02 3.16 4.58
N CYS A 131 -11.25 4.24 5.30
CA CYS A 131 -12.40 5.10 5.12
C CYS A 131 -12.11 6.11 4.01
N HIS A 132 -13.00 6.19 3.01
CA HIS A 132 -12.81 7.03 1.83
C HIS A 132 -14.02 7.97 1.63
N LYS A 133 -14.02 9.07 2.39
CA LYS A 133 -15.16 10.02 2.52
C LYS A 133 -14.85 11.38 1.89
N TRP A 134 -14.73 11.38 0.57
CA TRP A 134 -14.59 12.59 -0.23
C TRP A 134 -15.95 13.04 -0.76
N LEU A 135 -16.24 14.33 -0.78
CA LEU A 135 -17.55 14.81 -1.21
C LEU A 135 -17.78 14.59 -2.70
N ALA A 136 -18.91 13.98 -3.04
CA ALA A 136 -19.37 13.78 -4.42
C ALA A 136 -19.49 15.08 -5.22
N SER A 137 -19.73 16.22 -4.55
CA SER A 137 -19.77 17.56 -5.18
C SER A 137 -18.45 17.98 -5.85
N LYS A 138 -17.35 17.25 -5.59
CA LYS A 138 -16.02 17.48 -6.15
C LYS A 138 -15.61 16.44 -7.19
N ILE A 139 -16.57 15.79 -7.84
CA ILE A 139 -16.41 14.60 -8.72
C ILE A 139 -15.14 14.58 -9.61
N PHE A 140 -14.72 15.70 -10.21
CA PHE A 140 -13.55 15.75 -11.10
C PHE A 140 -12.23 16.15 -10.42
N GLU A 141 -12.26 16.72 -9.22
CA GLU A 141 -11.06 17.18 -8.49
C GLU A 141 -10.69 16.17 -7.40
N SER A 142 -11.57 16.09 -6.41
CA SER A 142 -11.36 15.36 -5.16
C SER A 142 -12.63 14.66 -4.72
N GLY A 143 -13.53 14.31 -5.63
CA GLY A 143 -14.64 13.40 -5.32
C GLY A 143 -14.11 11.97 -5.12
N PRO A 144 -14.95 11.03 -4.63
CA PRO A 144 -14.53 9.66 -4.32
C PRO A 144 -13.64 8.96 -5.36
N PHE A 145 -13.87 9.16 -6.65
CA PHE A 145 -13.03 8.56 -7.70
C PHE A 145 -12.19 9.58 -8.48
N GLY A 146 -12.07 10.80 -7.96
CA GLY A 146 -11.20 11.85 -8.52
C GLY A 146 -9.73 11.63 -8.21
N PRO A 147 -8.82 12.36 -8.89
CA PRO A 147 -7.38 12.23 -8.70
C PRO A 147 -6.94 12.52 -7.26
N GLY A 148 -7.46 13.57 -6.62
CA GLY A 148 -7.09 13.90 -5.24
C GLY A 148 -7.50 12.84 -4.22
N ALA A 149 -8.63 12.16 -4.44
CA ALA A 149 -9.05 11.06 -3.59
C ALA A 149 -8.23 9.79 -3.85
N THR A 150 -7.82 9.56 -5.10
CA THR A 150 -6.94 8.44 -5.49
C THR A 150 -5.56 8.56 -4.85
N ASP A 151 -5.00 9.76 -4.79
CA ASP A 151 -3.75 10.04 -4.08
C ASP A 151 -3.91 9.83 -2.57
N GLY A 152 -5.02 10.31 -2.00
CA GLY A 152 -5.36 10.06 -0.60
C GLY A 152 -5.47 8.57 -0.29
N LEU A 153 -6.17 7.79 -1.12
CA LEU A 153 -6.28 6.35 -0.96
C LEU A 153 -4.92 5.64 -1.03
N THR A 154 -4.03 6.09 -1.92
CA THR A 154 -2.64 5.60 -1.99
C THR A 154 -1.91 5.86 -0.67
N LEU A 155 -2.09 7.04 -0.08
CA LEU A 155 -1.51 7.41 1.21
C LEU A 155 -2.02 6.50 2.34
N GLU A 156 -3.32 6.21 2.37
CA GLU A 156 -3.92 5.34 3.40
C GLU A 156 -3.42 3.89 3.30
N PHE A 157 -3.25 3.35 2.09
CA PHE A 157 -2.54 2.07 1.92
C PHE A 157 -1.09 2.16 2.40
N GLY A 158 -0.44 3.32 2.24
CA GLY A 158 0.86 3.64 2.85
C GLY A 158 0.84 3.46 4.36
N HIS A 159 -0.13 4.08 5.04
CA HIS A 159 -0.31 3.95 6.50
C HIS A 159 -0.53 2.50 6.91
N ALA A 160 -1.38 1.76 6.17
CA ALA A 160 -1.63 0.35 6.42
C ALA A 160 -0.39 -0.55 6.26
N ARG A 161 0.63 -0.07 5.54
CA ARG A 161 1.92 -0.75 5.33
C ARG A 161 3.06 -0.20 6.18
N GLY A 162 2.79 0.74 7.08
CA GLY A 162 3.77 1.32 8.01
C GLY A 162 4.54 2.51 7.44
N ALA A 163 4.11 3.10 6.31
CA ALA A 163 4.62 4.39 5.86
C ALA A 163 3.91 5.52 6.63
N LEU A 164 4.63 6.20 7.51
CA LEU A 164 4.10 7.25 8.40
C LEU A 164 3.91 8.59 7.66
N THR A 165 2.68 9.09 7.59
CA THR A 165 2.32 10.54 7.64
C THR A 165 0.83 10.72 8.05
N SER A 166 0.56 10.61 9.35
CA SER A 166 -0.69 10.95 10.08
C SER A 166 -1.90 11.52 9.30
N THR A 167 -3.00 10.75 9.23
CA THR A 167 -4.37 11.16 9.66
C THR A 167 -5.27 9.94 9.87
N GLU A 168 -5.72 9.71 11.09
CA GLU A 168 -6.76 8.71 11.42
C GLU A 168 -8.15 9.33 11.25
N CYS A 169 -9.09 8.58 10.65
CA CYS A 169 -10.49 9.02 10.51
C CYS A 169 -11.30 8.64 11.77
N GLY A 170 -11.41 9.54 12.75
CA GLY A 170 -12.48 9.49 13.75
C GLY A 170 -12.05 9.67 15.21
N SER A 171 -12.66 10.68 15.83
CA SER A 171 -12.51 11.16 17.22
C SER A 171 -11.20 11.89 17.53
N LYS A 172 -11.36 13.14 17.98
CA LYS A 172 -10.30 13.90 18.62
C LYS A 172 -9.95 13.22 19.94
N GLU A 173 -8.91 12.40 19.95
CA GLU A 173 -8.11 12.20 21.14
C GLU A 173 -6.65 12.33 20.73
N GLN A 174 -6.06 13.47 21.09
CA GLN A 174 -4.63 13.71 20.90
C GLN A 174 -3.87 12.70 21.77
N ILE A 175 -3.31 11.65 21.15
CA ILE A 175 -2.17 10.99 21.77
C ILE A 175 -0.94 11.81 21.40
N THR A 176 -0.60 12.66 22.37
CA THR A 176 0.64 13.39 22.50
C THR A 176 1.82 12.47 22.19
N GLN A 177 2.83 13.01 21.52
CA GLN A 177 4.15 12.39 21.39
C GLN A 177 4.58 11.72 22.71
N SER A 178 4.61 10.39 22.75
CA SER A 178 5.49 9.70 23.69
C SER A 178 6.81 9.50 22.96
N THR A 179 7.68 10.49 23.13
CA THR A 179 9.10 10.22 23.22
C THR A 179 9.30 9.18 24.31
N ASP A 180 9.61 7.95 23.96
CA ASP A 180 10.42 7.13 24.85
C ASP A 180 11.48 6.34 24.10
N LYS A 181 12.71 6.67 24.49
CA LYS A 181 13.92 5.91 24.24
C LYS A 181 13.80 4.55 24.92
N HIS A 182 14.64 3.63 24.47
CA HIS A 182 14.94 2.34 25.09
C HIS A 182 13.85 1.27 24.99
N LEU A 183 14.00 0.39 23.99
CA LEU A 183 13.99 -1.04 24.23
C LEU A 183 15.06 -1.69 23.35
N SER A 184 16.26 -1.72 23.89
CA SER A 184 17.32 -2.66 23.49
C SER A 184 16.83 -4.08 23.77
N LEU A 185 16.55 -4.86 22.72
CA LEU A 185 16.48 -6.32 22.83
C LEU A 185 17.91 -6.85 22.85
N SER A 186 18.37 -7.28 24.03
CA SER A 186 19.53 -8.16 24.14
C SER A 186 19.12 -9.58 23.74
N ILE A 187 19.84 -10.13 22.77
CA ILE A 187 19.88 -11.56 22.46
C ILE A 187 21.21 -12.08 23.02
N ALA A 188 21.15 -12.82 24.13
CA ALA A 188 22.03 -13.91 24.57
C ALA A 188 21.63 -14.32 25.98
#